data_AF-A0A1Y3TPM7-F1
#
_entry.id   AF-A0A1Y3TPM7-F1
#
_cell.length_a   1.000
_cell.length_b   1.000
_cell.length_c   1.000
_cell.angle_alpha   90.00
_cell.angle_beta   90.00
_cell.angle_gamma   90.00
#
_symmetry.space_group_name_H-M   'P 1'
#
loop_
_entity.id
_entity.type
_entity.pdbx_description
1 polymer ?
#
loop_
_entity_poly.entity_id
_entity_poly.type
_entity_poly.pdbx_seq_one_letter_code
_entity_poly.pdbx_strand_id
1 'polypeptide(L)'
;MNLDEIFHLKPTDPLVATNPVLLGGCILAAALLGWYCARKYANTSDIARSIRLYLPLAAVCCIVFWALGIPLLFAAGSQLCGLVILVWISNYYFYH
;
A
#
# COMPACT_ATOMS: atom_id res chain seq x y z
N MET A 1 -8.32 -19.67 23.63
CA MET A 1 -8.75 -18.27 23.79
C MET A 1 -8.45 -17.57 22.48
N ASN A 2 -9.48 -17.31 21.68
CA ASN A 2 -9.29 -16.63 20.40
C ASN A 2 -9.16 -15.13 20.65
N LEU A 3 -8.40 -14.42 19.81
CA LEU A 3 -8.22 -12.97 19.91
C LEU A 3 -9.59 -12.22 19.92
N ASP A 4 -10.57 -12.79 19.24
CA ASP A 4 -11.94 -12.30 19.08
C ASP A 4 -12.66 -12.12 20.44
N GLU A 5 -12.48 -13.07 21.37
CA GLU A 5 -13.10 -13.05 22.70
C GLU A 5 -12.43 -12.02 23.64
N ILE A 6 -11.15 -11.75 23.45
CA ILE A 6 -10.37 -10.81 24.28
C ILE A 6 -10.69 -9.36 23.92
N PHE A 7 -10.90 -9.10 22.62
CA PHE A 7 -11.12 -7.74 22.10
C PHE A 7 -12.58 -7.38 21.83
N HIS A 8 -13.53 -8.26 22.18
CA HIS A 8 -14.97 -8.10 21.87
C HIS A 8 -15.23 -7.80 20.38
N LEU A 9 -14.43 -8.38 19.48
CA LEU A 9 -14.53 -8.12 18.05
C LEU A 9 -15.74 -8.86 17.47
N LYS A 10 -16.56 -8.14 16.72
CA LYS A 10 -17.67 -8.73 15.97
C LYS A 10 -17.14 -9.36 14.68
N PRO A 11 -17.81 -10.41 14.16
CA PRO A 11 -17.43 -11.01 12.87
C PRO A 11 -17.55 -10.04 11.69
N THR A 12 -18.28 -8.94 11.84
CA THR A 12 -18.37 -7.85 10.86
C THR A 12 -17.21 -6.86 10.95
N ASP A 13 -16.39 -6.93 12.00
CA ASP A 13 -15.31 -5.98 12.18
C ASP A 13 -14.27 -6.19 11.08
N PRO A 14 -13.78 -5.10 10.46
CA PRO A 14 -12.90 -5.19 9.30
C PRO A 14 -11.65 -6.02 9.59
N LEU A 15 -11.16 -6.00 10.83
CA LEU A 15 -10.00 -6.77 11.25
C LEU A 15 -10.22 -8.30 11.22
N VAL A 16 -11.45 -8.75 11.49
CA VAL A 16 -11.82 -10.18 11.55
C VAL A 16 -12.31 -10.67 10.19
N ALA A 17 -13.01 -9.81 9.45
CA ALA A 17 -13.56 -10.15 8.13
C ALA A 17 -12.52 -10.11 6.99
N THR A 18 -11.37 -9.46 7.19
CA THR A 18 -10.37 -9.31 6.12
C THR A 18 -9.49 -10.56 6.00
N ASN A 19 -9.44 -11.14 4.82
CA ASN A 19 -8.52 -12.24 4.52
C ASN A 19 -7.05 -11.74 4.62
N PRO A 20 -6.22 -12.30 5.53
CA PRO A 20 -4.86 -11.83 5.75
C PRO A 20 -3.95 -12.03 4.53
N VAL A 21 -4.20 -13.05 3.70
CA VAL A 21 -3.45 -13.30 2.47
C VAL A 21 -3.75 -12.21 1.43
N LEU A 22 -5.03 -11.83 1.31
CA LEU A 22 -5.45 -10.77 0.39
C LEU A 22 -4.87 -9.42 0.83
N LEU A 23 -4.89 -9.13 2.14
CA LEU A 23 -4.27 -7.93 2.71
C LEU A 23 -2.75 -7.90 2.48
N GLY A 24 -2.07 -9.03 2.70
CA GLY A 24 -0.65 -9.17 2.39
C GLY A 24 -0.34 -8.92 0.91
N GLY A 25 -1.18 -9.44 0.00
CA GLY A 25 -1.09 -9.17 -1.44
C GLY A 25 -1.29 -7.69 -1.79
N CYS A 26 -2.20 -7.00 -1.08
CA CYS A 26 -2.43 -5.56 -1.25
C CYS A 26 -1.20 -4.73 -0.87
N ILE A 27 -0.59 -5.05 0.27
CA ILE A 27 0.64 -4.39 0.74
C ILE A 27 1.80 -4.67 -0.23
N LEU A 28 1.97 -5.91 -0.68
CA LEU A 28 3.01 -6.28 -1.64
C LEU A 28 2.83 -5.54 -2.97
N ALA A 29 1.59 -5.46 -3.48
CA ALA A 29 1.29 -4.73 -4.70
C ALA A 29 1.62 -3.24 -4.54
N ALA A 30 1.23 -2.62 -3.43
CA ALA A 30 1.57 -1.22 -3.14
C ALA A 30 3.09 -0.97 -3.06
N ALA A 31 3.82 -1.89 -2.44
CA ALA A 31 5.28 -1.85 -2.33
C ALA A 31 5.98 -1.94 -3.70
N LEU A 32 5.58 -2.91 -4.54
CA LEU A 32 6.11 -3.09 -5.89
C LEU A 32 5.81 -1.87 -6.77
N LEU A 33 4.63 -1.29 -6.61
CA LEU A 33 4.20 -0.11 -7.35
C LEU A 33 5.00 1.13 -6.94
N GLY A 34 5.30 1.29 -5.64
CA GLY A 34 6.20 2.31 -5.13
C GLY A 34 7.63 2.14 -5.65
N TRP A 35 8.16 0.90 -5.61
CA TRP A 35 9.47 0.55 -6.15
C TRP A 35 9.58 0.83 -7.65
N TYR A 36 8.57 0.44 -8.44
CA TYR A 36 8.53 0.69 -9.88
C TYR A 36 8.56 2.19 -10.20
N CYS A 37 7.74 2.98 -9.49
CA CYS A 37 7.70 4.43 -9.69
C CYS A 37 9.04 5.09 -9.34
N ALA A 38 9.68 4.68 -8.24
CA ALA A 38 11.00 5.17 -7.85
C ALA A 38 12.09 4.79 -8.88
N ARG A 39 12.12 3.54 -9.35
CA ARG A 39 13.09 3.09 -10.37
C ARG A 39 12.93 3.81 -11.71
N LYS A 40 11.69 4.07 -12.13
CA LYS A 40 11.42 4.70 -13.43
C LYS A 40 12.04 6.10 -13.54
N TYR A 41 12.13 6.82 -12.43
CA TYR A 41 12.69 8.17 -12.38
C TYR A 41 14.02 8.27 -11.63
N ALA A 42 14.66 7.12 -11.35
CA ALA A 42 15.96 7.08 -10.65
C ALA A 42 17.02 7.94 -11.35
N ASN A 43 17.05 7.94 -12.69
CA ASN A 43 18.03 8.68 -13.48
C ASN A 43 17.80 10.20 -13.53
N THR A 44 16.60 10.66 -13.18
CA THR A 44 16.21 12.07 -13.25
C THR A 44 16.27 12.78 -11.90
N SER A 45 16.53 12.04 -10.80
CA SER A 45 16.54 12.60 -9.43
C SER A 45 15.31 13.49 -9.17
N ASP A 46 14.13 13.04 -9.61
CA ASP A 46 12.89 13.83 -9.54
C ASP A 46 11.80 13.04 -8.80
N ILE A 47 11.78 13.23 -7.47
CA ILE A 47 10.80 12.61 -6.57
C ILE A 47 9.38 13.04 -6.94
N ALA A 48 9.20 14.32 -7.28
CA ALA A 48 7.88 14.88 -7.56
C ALA A 48 7.23 14.15 -8.75
N ARG A 49 8.02 13.80 -9.76
CA ARG A 49 7.56 13.03 -10.92
C ARG A 49 7.19 11.59 -10.57
N SER A 50 7.94 10.96 -9.66
CA SER A 50 7.64 9.63 -9.12
C SER A 50 6.31 9.62 -8.35
N ILE A 51 6.09 10.61 -7.49
CA ILE A 51 4.84 10.75 -6.71
C ILE A 51 3.64 11.03 -7.62
N ARG A 52 3.80 11.91 -8.62
CA ARG A 52 2.74 12.20 -9.60
C ARG A 52 2.31 10.98 -10.40
N LEU A 53 3.22 10.05 -10.68
CA LEU A 53 2.88 8.77 -11.30
C LEU A 53 2.27 7.78 -10.29
N TYR A 54 2.77 7.78 -9.06
CA TYR A 54 2.32 6.87 -8.01
C TYR A 54 0.87 7.13 -7.58
N LEU A 55 0.48 8.39 -7.34
CA LEU A 55 -0.86 8.75 -6.86
C LEU A 55 -2.02 8.17 -7.69
N PRO A 56 -2.08 8.33 -9.03
CA PRO A 56 -3.16 7.75 -9.83
C PRO A 56 -3.13 6.22 -9.84
N LEU A 57 -1.94 5.61 -9.88
CA LEU A 57 -1.80 4.15 -9.84
C LEU A 57 -2.23 3.57 -8.48
N ALA A 58 -1.88 4.26 -7.39
CA ALA A 58 -2.26 3.91 -6.03
C ALA A 58 -3.78 4.03 -5.84
N ALA A 59 -4.42 5.04 -6.43
CA ALA A 59 -5.87 5.19 -6.42
C ALA A 59 -6.56 4.02 -7.14
N VAL A 60 -6.08 3.63 -8.33
CA VAL A 60 -6.60 2.46 -9.05
C VAL A 60 -6.40 1.18 -8.22
N CYS A 61 -5.21 0.98 -7.66
CA CYS A 61 -4.90 -0.17 -6.82
C CYS A 61 -5.83 -0.25 -5.60
N CYS A 62 -6.07 0.89 -4.94
CA CYS A 62 -7.00 1.00 -3.81
C CYS A 62 -8.43 0.59 -4.19
N ILE A 63 -8.93 1.08 -5.33
CA ILE A 63 -10.28 0.74 -5.83
C ILE A 63 -10.39 -0.75 -6.17
N VAL A 64 -9.37 -1.33 -6.80
CA VAL A 64 -9.34 -2.76 -7.16
C VAL A 64 -9.39 -3.62 -5.89
N PHE A 65 -8.56 -3.35 -4.89
CA PHE A 65 -8.56 -4.12 -3.65
C PHE A 65 -9.81 -3.90 -2.81
N TRP A 66 -10.39 -2.71 -2.85
CA TRP A 66 -11.69 -2.45 -2.25
C TRP A 66 -12.80 -3.28 -2.89
N ALA A 67 -12.83 -3.38 -4.23
CA ALA A 67 -13.78 -4.21 -4.94
C ALA A 67 -13.59 -5.72 -4.67
N LEU A 68 -12.37 -6.14 -4.33
CA LEU A 68 -12.04 -7.52 -3.91
C LEU A 68 -12.42 -7.83 -2.46
N GLY A 69 -13.02 -6.87 -1.74
CA GLY A 69 -13.52 -7.06 -0.38
C GLY A 69 -12.57 -6.61 0.73
N ILE A 70 -11.46 -5.94 0.41
CA ILE A 70 -10.64 -5.29 1.44
C ILE A 70 -11.33 -4.00 1.91
N PRO A 71 -11.49 -3.78 3.22
CA PRO A 71 -11.95 -2.51 3.75
C PRO A 71 -11.13 -1.33 3.21
N LEU A 72 -11.81 -0.25 2.78
CA LEU A 72 -11.16 0.91 2.16
C LEU A 72 -10.04 1.49 3.03
N LEU A 73 -10.19 1.45 4.36
CA LEU A 73 -9.17 1.89 5.31
C LEU A 73 -7.86 1.11 5.16
N PHE A 74 -7.94 -0.21 5.02
CA PHE A 74 -6.76 -1.06 4.87
C PHE A 74 -6.16 -0.95 3.47
N ALA A 75 -7.00 -0.85 2.44
CA ALA A 75 -6.56 -0.59 1.07
C ALA A 75 -5.81 0.76 1.00
N ALA A 76 -6.33 1.83 1.59
CA ALA A 76 -5.65 3.13 1.64
C ALA A 76 -4.36 3.08 2.47
N GLY A 77 -4.38 2.41 3.63
CA GLY A 77 -3.20 2.22 4.48
C GLY A 77 -2.06 1.47 3.77
N SER A 78 -2.39 0.49 2.93
CA SER A 78 -1.40 -0.22 2.12
C SER A 78 -0.66 0.72 1.14
N GLN A 79 -1.37 1.68 0.55
CA GLN A 79 -0.77 2.64 -0.38
C GLN A 79 0.17 3.62 0.34
N LEU A 80 -0.07 3.92 1.62
CA LEU A 80 0.90 4.69 2.41
C LEU A 80 2.22 3.92 2.57
N CYS A 81 2.17 2.59 2.72
CA CYS A 81 3.37 1.75 2.78
C CYS A 81 4.16 1.83 1.46
N GLY A 82 3.48 1.74 0.32
CA GLY A 82 4.10 1.90 -0.99
C GLY A 82 4.70 3.29 -1.22
N LEU A 83 4.04 4.34 -0.72
CA LEU A 83 4.55 5.71 -0.79
C LEU A 83 5.82 5.91 0.05
N VAL A 84 5.87 5.33 1.25
CA VAL A 84 7.09 5.32 2.09
C VAL A 84 8.24 4.62 1.38
N ILE A 85 7.99 3.47 0.76
CA ILE A 85 8.99 2.73 -0.01
C ILE A 85 9.51 3.56 -1.19
N LEU A 86 8.61 4.23 -1.92
CA LEU A 86 8.98 5.14 -3.00
C LEU A 86 9.90 6.24 -2.50
N VAL A 87 9.50 6.94 -1.42
CA VAL A 87 10.31 8.02 -0.84
C VAL A 87 11.66 7.50 -0.36
N TRP A 88 11.69 6.35 0.29
CA TRP A 88 12.94 5.77 0.81
C TRP A 88 13.91 5.39 -0.31
N ILE A 89 13.44 4.70 -1.35
CA ILE A 89 14.25 4.34 -2.51
C ILE A 89 14.72 5.58 -3.25
N SER A 90 13.81 6.53 -3.51
CA SER A 90 14.19 7.78 -4.15
C SER A 90 15.24 8.52 -3.34
N ASN A 91 15.11 8.58 -2.01
CA ASN A 91 16.09 9.20 -1.13
C ASN A 91 17.46 8.53 -1.24
N TYR A 92 17.54 7.21 -1.29
CA TYR A 92 18.81 6.50 -1.52
C TYR A 92 19.53 6.99 -2.78
N TYR A 93 18.81 7.18 -3.89
CA TYR A 93 19.38 7.70 -5.15
C TYR A 93 19.84 9.17 -5.11
N PHE A 94 19.45 9.98 -4.11
CA PHE A 94 19.99 11.34 -3.96
C PHE A 94 21.28 11.39 -3.16
N TYR A 95 21.44 10.45 -2.22
CA TYR A 95 22.55 10.47 -1.28
C TYR A 95 23.66 9.50 -1.67
N HIS A 96 23.43 8.56 -2.58
CA HIS A 96 24.38 7.55 -3.09
C HIS A 96 24.27 7.46 -4.61
#